data_AF-A0A1C4WJP7-F1
#
_entry.id   AF-A0A1C4WJP7-F1
#
_cell.length_a   1.000
_cell.length_b   1.000
_cell.length_c   1.000
_cell.angle_alpha   90.00
_cell.angle_beta   90.00
_cell.angle_gamma   90.00
#
_symmetry.space_group_name_H-M   'P 1'
#
loop_
_entity.id
_entity.type
_entity.pdbx_description
1 polymer ?
#
loop_
_entity_poly.entity_id
_entity_poly.type
_entity_poly.pdbx_seq_one_letter_code
_entity_poly.pdbx_strand_id
1 'polypeptide(L)'
;MNPVPAATAAPSAVRRSRRRLSLAAAVLATTTALATVTMTAHAAVPPPPAGWSLVWSDDFTGAAGSLPSSANWIIDTGTSYPGGPGNWGTGEIQTYTNSTANLAHDGAGNLRITPLKDASGRWTSARIETVRANFKPPAGGVLALEGRIQMPNVTGAQAAGYWPAFWALGSPYRGNYQNWPGIGEFDIMENVNGINSVWGVLHCGVAPGGPCNEFNGIGASRACPGSTCQSAFHTYRFEWDASVSPQQLRWYVDGQLFHTVSQNQVGEPYWGQMTNHSGYFMLLNVAMGGGFPDGVAGSATPTASTVSGRPMLVDYVAAYTRGGGGTPSPTPTTPPPGGVVDAYSTIQAEAFSGQNGVQVESCSEGGQDIGWLANGDWARYDNVEFGATPPRDFVARVASGAPGGVSGLVQVRVDSPTNPPIGSFAVANTGGWQSWRSVPGNVSAVTGRHTVYLTFSSGQPADFVNVNWFTFRR
;
A
#
# COMPACT_ATOMS: atom_id res chain seq x y z
N MET A 1 -108.88 18.18 -17.24
CA MET A 1 -108.10 18.10 -15.98
C MET A 1 -106.64 18.09 -16.35
N ASN A 2 -105.78 18.83 -15.64
CA ASN A 2 -104.33 18.84 -15.90
C ASN A 2 -103.70 17.55 -15.36
N PRO A 3 -102.57 17.11 -15.92
CA PRO A 3 -101.38 17.00 -15.07
C PRO A 3 -100.04 17.31 -15.80
N VAL A 4 -98.94 17.45 -15.02
CA VAL A 4 -97.52 17.50 -15.49
C VAL A 4 -97.15 18.82 -16.25
N PRO A 5 -95.87 19.30 -16.34
CA PRO A 5 -94.59 18.88 -15.73
C PRO A 5 -93.88 19.89 -14.79
N ALA A 6 -92.79 19.39 -14.17
CA ALA A 6 -91.42 19.90 -13.90
C ALA A 6 -90.99 21.36 -14.31
N ALA A 7 -89.76 21.88 -14.05
CA ALA A 7 -88.45 21.26 -13.77
C ALA A 7 -87.36 22.25 -13.24
N THR A 8 -86.22 21.71 -12.74
CA THR A 8 -84.81 22.24 -12.82
C THR A 8 -84.44 23.65 -12.26
N ALA A 9 -83.17 24.06 -12.08
CA ALA A 9 -81.87 23.46 -11.63
C ALA A 9 -80.76 24.57 -11.61
N ALA A 10 -79.49 24.20 -11.30
CA ALA A 10 -78.22 24.97 -11.54
C ALA A 10 -77.72 25.98 -10.45
N PRO A 11 -76.40 26.31 -10.36
CA PRO A 11 -75.70 26.32 -9.04
C PRO A 11 -74.59 27.40 -8.76
N SER A 12 -73.84 27.19 -7.65
CA SER A 12 -72.51 27.75 -7.25
C SER A 12 -72.49 29.09 -6.46
N ALA A 13 -71.48 29.46 -5.62
CA ALA A 13 -70.12 28.89 -5.37
C ALA A 13 -69.49 29.27 -3.97
N VAL A 14 -68.63 28.39 -3.39
CA VAL A 14 -67.36 28.67 -2.62
C VAL A 14 -67.44 29.48 -1.27
N ARG A 15 -66.81 29.15 -0.10
CA ARG A 15 -65.38 28.89 0.26
C ARG A 15 -65.17 28.33 1.71
N ARG A 16 -64.13 27.47 1.94
CA ARG A 16 -63.25 27.18 3.15
C ARG A 16 -63.78 27.34 4.63
N SER A 17 -63.42 26.55 5.67
CA SER A 17 -62.39 25.47 5.87
C SER A 17 -62.52 24.64 7.19
N ARG A 18 -62.13 23.32 7.15
CA ARG A 18 -61.32 22.44 8.07
C ARG A 18 -61.28 22.71 9.61
N ARG A 19 -61.14 21.77 10.59
CA ARG A 19 -60.89 20.29 10.82
C ARG A 19 -61.18 20.04 12.35
N ARG A 20 -61.21 18.88 13.06
CA ARG A 20 -61.14 17.38 12.99
C ARG A 20 -62.07 16.86 14.16
N LEU A 21 -62.54 15.62 14.40
CA LEU A 21 -62.17 14.19 14.20
C LEU A 21 -61.33 13.52 15.34
N SER A 22 -61.59 12.21 15.62
CA SER A 22 -61.63 11.60 16.98
C SER A 22 -60.76 10.32 17.21
N LEU A 23 -60.79 9.74 18.43
CA LEU A 23 -60.12 8.47 18.81
C LEU A 23 -60.99 7.20 18.55
N ALA A 24 -60.35 6.05 18.26
CA ALA A 24 -60.43 4.80 19.05
C ALA A 24 -59.66 3.63 18.37
N ALA A 25 -59.25 2.61 19.15
CA ALA A 25 -58.29 1.57 18.77
C ALA A 25 -58.85 0.36 18.02
N ALA A 26 -57.96 -0.38 17.35
CA ALA A 26 -58.11 -1.80 17.00
C ALA A 26 -56.73 -2.49 17.08
N VAL A 27 -56.68 -3.76 17.48
CA VAL A 27 -55.43 -4.54 17.64
C VAL A 27 -55.27 -5.50 16.47
N LEU A 28 -54.06 -5.60 15.91
CA LEU A 28 -53.68 -6.66 14.97
C LEU A 28 -52.28 -7.17 15.31
N ALA A 29 -52.17 -8.47 15.61
CA ALA A 29 -50.90 -9.10 15.94
C ALA A 29 -50.19 -9.60 14.68
N THR A 30 -49.32 -8.77 14.10
CA THR A 30 -48.41 -9.17 13.03
C THR A 30 -46.99 -9.32 13.57
N THR A 31 -46.64 -10.52 14.03
CA THR A 31 -45.25 -10.88 14.36
C THR A 31 -44.45 -11.08 13.06
N THR A 32 -44.12 -9.99 12.39
CA THR A 32 -43.06 -10.00 11.37
C THR A 32 -41.75 -10.36 12.06
N ALA A 33 -41.25 -11.57 11.81
CA ALA A 33 -39.89 -11.93 12.13
C ALA A 33 -38.97 -11.05 11.27
N LEU A 34 -38.51 -9.91 11.83
CA LEU A 34 -37.40 -9.17 11.25
C LEU A 34 -36.18 -10.09 11.35
N ALA A 35 -35.84 -10.72 10.23
CA ALA A 35 -34.48 -11.16 10.01
C ALA A 35 -33.62 -9.89 10.06
N THR A 36 -32.98 -9.65 11.20
CA THR A 36 -31.98 -8.60 11.35
C THR A 36 -30.76 -9.02 10.54
N VAL A 37 -30.82 -8.78 9.24
CA VAL A 37 -29.66 -8.82 8.36
C VAL A 37 -28.77 -7.67 8.79
N THR A 38 -27.93 -7.94 9.79
CA THR A 38 -26.79 -7.09 10.14
C THR A 38 -25.82 -7.16 8.96
N MET A 39 -26.09 -6.37 7.93
CA MET A 39 -25.08 -5.99 6.96
C MET A 39 -24.05 -5.16 7.72
N THR A 40 -23.09 -5.85 8.33
CA THR A 40 -21.79 -5.30 8.65
C THR A 40 -21.16 -4.88 7.34
N ALA A 41 -21.43 -3.63 6.95
CA ALA A 41 -20.75 -2.95 5.87
C ALA A 41 -19.29 -2.75 6.31
N HIS A 42 -18.50 -3.80 6.12
CA HIS A 42 -17.05 -3.72 6.23
C HIS A 42 -16.61 -2.70 5.18
N ALA A 43 -15.85 -1.68 5.60
CA ALA A 43 -15.21 -0.77 4.68
C ALA A 43 -14.18 -1.59 3.89
N ALA A 44 -14.51 -1.89 2.63
CA ALA A 44 -13.58 -2.47 1.69
C ALA A 44 -13.04 -1.34 0.80
N VAL A 45 -11.79 -1.46 0.37
CA VAL A 45 -11.17 -0.52 -0.58
C VAL A 45 -12.11 -0.32 -1.79
N PRO A 46 -12.46 0.93 -2.14
CA PRO A 46 -13.38 1.19 -3.25
C PRO A 46 -12.94 0.53 -4.56
N PRO A 47 -13.87 0.06 -5.41
CA PRO A 47 -13.53 -0.44 -6.73
C PRO A 47 -12.70 0.59 -7.50
N PRO A 48 -11.60 0.19 -8.17
CA PRO A 48 -10.69 1.12 -8.81
C PRO A 48 -11.42 2.00 -9.85
N PRO A 49 -11.13 3.31 -9.94
CA PRO A 49 -11.77 4.19 -10.91
C PRO A 49 -11.57 3.70 -12.35
N ALA A 50 -12.51 4.01 -13.25
CA ALA A 50 -12.48 3.51 -14.62
C ALA A 50 -11.13 3.74 -15.33
N GLY A 51 -10.54 2.66 -15.84
CA GLY A 51 -9.21 2.65 -16.47
C GLY A 51 -8.02 2.40 -15.51
N TRP A 52 -8.27 2.27 -14.21
CA TRP A 52 -7.26 1.87 -13.23
C TRP A 52 -7.37 0.39 -12.84
N SER A 53 -6.24 -0.22 -12.51
CA SER A 53 -6.13 -1.55 -11.90
C SER A 53 -5.60 -1.42 -10.48
N LEU A 54 -6.16 -2.20 -9.54
CA LEU A 54 -5.63 -2.32 -8.18
C LEU A 54 -4.34 -3.17 -8.21
N VAL A 55 -3.29 -2.68 -7.54
CA VAL A 55 -1.97 -3.34 -7.46
C VAL A 55 -1.69 -3.90 -6.07
N TRP A 56 -2.18 -3.23 -5.03
CA TRP A 56 -2.11 -3.63 -3.62
C TRP A 56 -3.05 -2.76 -2.78
N SER A 57 -3.53 -3.26 -1.65
CA SER A 57 -4.24 -2.46 -0.65
C SER A 57 -4.26 -3.11 0.74
N ASP A 58 -4.53 -2.29 1.75
CA ASP A 58 -5.02 -2.73 3.06
C ASP A 58 -6.31 -1.94 3.39
N ASP A 59 -7.34 -2.65 3.86
CA ASP A 59 -8.66 -2.10 4.22
C ASP A 59 -8.91 -2.08 5.74
N PHE A 60 -7.94 -2.50 6.53
CA PHE A 60 -7.94 -2.39 7.99
C PHE A 60 -9.21 -2.94 8.69
N THR A 61 -9.87 -3.92 8.08
CA THR A 61 -11.10 -4.58 8.57
C THR A 61 -10.87 -5.51 9.78
N GLY A 62 -9.71 -5.45 10.43
CA GLY A 62 -9.35 -6.28 11.57
C GLY A 62 -10.12 -5.97 12.86
N ALA A 63 -10.11 -6.93 13.78
CA ALA A 63 -10.86 -6.84 15.05
C ALA A 63 -10.31 -5.74 15.97
N ALA A 64 -11.20 -5.06 16.71
CA ALA A 64 -10.85 -3.96 17.62
C ALA A 64 -9.69 -4.32 18.56
N GLY A 65 -8.65 -3.48 18.58
CA GLY A 65 -7.47 -3.67 19.44
C GLY A 65 -6.42 -4.65 18.88
N SER A 66 -6.61 -5.24 17.71
CA SER A 66 -5.57 -6.00 17.00
C SER A 66 -4.62 -5.08 16.21
N LEU A 67 -3.38 -5.53 15.99
CA LEU A 67 -2.41 -4.85 15.11
C LEU A 67 -2.80 -5.01 13.63
N PRO A 68 -2.39 -4.08 12.74
CA PRO A 68 -2.41 -4.30 11.30
C PRO A 68 -1.58 -5.54 10.94
N SER A 69 -1.88 -6.17 9.80
CA SER A 69 -1.18 -7.38 9.38
C SER A 69 0.32 -7.14 9.26
N SER A 70 1.13 -7.83 10.07
CA SER A 70 2.61 -7.78 10.04
C SER A 70 3.20 -8.29 8.71
N ALA A 71 2.34 -8.79 7.84
CA ALA A 71 2.63 -9.28 6.52
C ALA A 71 2.47 -8.17 5.47
N ASN A 72 1.55 -7.23 5.68
CA ASN A 72 1.45 -5.98 4.91
C ASN A 72 2.40 -4.90 5.45
N TRP A 73 2.62 -4.85 6.77
CA TRP A 73 3.28 -3.73 7.46
C TRP A 73 4.43 -4.16 8.38
N ILE A 74 5.55 -3.47 8.27
CA ILE A 74 6.62 -3.42 9.28
C ILE A 74 6.22 -2.33 10.28
N ILE A 75 6.48 -2.55 11.58
CA ILE A 75 6.26 -1.55 12.62
C ILE A 75 7.61 -0.98 13.06
N ASP A 76 7.80 0.31 12.82
CA ASP A 76 8.97 1.04 13.27
C ASP A 76 8.85 1.35 14.76
N THR A 77 9.97 1.23 15.50
CA THR A 77 10.00 1.41 16.95
C THR A 77 11.23 2.19 17.40
N GLY A 78 11.12 2.88 18.54
CA GLY A 78 12.20 3.72 19.06
C GLY A 78 12.14 5.17 18.52
N THR A 79 13.31 5.81 18.45
CA THR A 79 13.50 7.20 18.01
C THR A 79 14.36 7.32 16.74
N SER A 80 14.67 6.21 16.08
CA SER A 80 15.34 6.14 14.78
C SER A 80 15.20 4.74 14.17
N TYR A 81 15.44 4.61 12.86
CA TYR A 81 15.82 3.31 12.29
C TYR A 81 17.13 2.79 12.93
N PRO A 82 17.41 1.48 12.91
CA PRO A 82 18.70 0.94 13.36
C PRO A 82 19.86 1.46 12.50
N GLY A 83 20.64 2.41 13.02
CA GLY A 83 21.70 3.10 12.28
C GLY A 83 21.22 4.27 11.39
N GLY A 84 19.95 4.64 11.47
CA GLY A 84 19.41 5.86 10.86
C GLY A 84 19.60 7.11 11.74
N PRO A 85 19.11 8.28 11.28
CA PRO A 85 19.22 9.53 12.02
C PRO A 85 18.39 9.52 13.31
N GLY A 86 18.97 10.05 14.39
CA GLY A 86 18.30 10.19 15.69
C GLY A 86 17.13 11.18 15.65
N ASN A 87 16.10 10.93 16.47
CA ASN A 87 14.82 11.64 16.46
C ASN A 87 14.22 11.70 15.04
N TRP A 88 14.30 10.55 14.35
CA TRP A 88 13.90 10.31 12.96
C TRP A 88 14.44 11.31 11.91
N GLY A 89 15.47 12.08 12.26
CA GLY A 89 16.02 13.17 11.42
C GLY A 89 15.24 14.48 11.50
N THR A 90 14.04 14.48 12.08
CA THR A 90 13.11 15.63 12.11
C THR A 90 13.17 16.43 13.42
N GLY A 91 13.70 15.82 14.49
CA GLY A 91 13.66 16.38 15.85
C GLY A 91 12.38 16.05 16.62
N GLU A 92 11.52 15.18 16.10
CA GLU A 92 10.30 14.71 16.78
C GLU A 92 10.61 13.94 18.08
N ILE A 93 9.73 14.08 19.09
CA ILE A 93 10.04 13.74 20.50
C ILE A 93 9.35 12.48 21.05
N GLN A 94 8.58 11.76 20.24
CA GLN A 94 7.90 10.53 20.66
C GLN A 94 8.74 9.27 20.39
N THR A 95 8.59 8.28 21.26
CA THR A 95 9.05 6.92 20.96
C THR A 95 7.95 6.20 20.17
N TYR A 96 8.23 5.75 18.94
CA TYR A 96 7.30 4.85 18.23
C TYR A 96 7.29 3.46 18.88
N THR A 97 6.12 2.83 18.96
CA THR A 97 5.95 1.51 19.59
C THR A 97 5.03 0.60 18.78
N ASN A 98 5.16 -0.71 19.02
CA ASN A 98 4.24 -1.75 18.54
C ASN A 98 3.10 -2.05 19.54
N SER A 99 2.82 -1.15 20.48
CA SER A 99 1.73 -1.28 21.44
C SER A 99 0.38 -1.02 20.78
N THR A 100 -0.62 -1.86 21.08
CA THR A 100 -2.01 -1.67 20.63
C THR A 100 -2.70 -0.45 21.24
N ALA A 101 -2.06 0.19 22.23
CA ALA A 101 -2.43 1.52 22.69
C ALA A 101 -2.11 2.62 21.64
N ASN A 102 -1.00 2.48 20.92
CA ASN A 102 -0.58 3.42 19.87
C ASN A 102 -1.04 3.00 18.46
N LEU A 103 -1.09 1.70 18.16
CA LEU A 103 -1.38 1.17 16.83
C LEU A 103 -2.41 0.03 16.91
N ALA A 104 -3.65 0.23 16.48
CA ALA A 104 -4.61 -0.87 16.40
C ALA A 104 -5.74 -0.60 15.43
N HIS A 105 -6.37 -1.65 14.92
CA HIS A 105 -7.70 -1.57 14.33
C HIS A 105 -8.71 -1.06 15.38
N ASP A 106 -9.69 -0.29 14.95
CA ASP A 106 -10.82 0.14 15.78
C ASP A 106 -11.97 -0.87 15.83
N GLY A 107 -12.01 -1.83 14.90
CA GLY A 107 -13.08 -2.82 14.72
C GLY A 107 -14.32 -2.28 14.00
N ALA A 108 -14.23 -1.08 13.41
CA ALA A 108 -15.24 -0.46 12.56
C ALA A 108 -14.75 -0.25 11.11
N GLY A 109 -13.59 -0.82 10.75
CA GLY A 109 -12.98 -0.71 9.44
C GLY A 109 -11.89 0.36 9.32
N ASN A 110 -11.24 0.75 10.43
CA ASN A 110 -10.13 1.71 10.37
C ASN A 110 -8.93 1.24 11.20
N LEU A 111 -7.72 1.54 10.71
CA LEU A 111 -6.53 1.60 11.53
C LEU A 111 -6.50 2.91 12.32
N ARG A 112 -6.12 2.82 13.60
CA ARG A 112 -5.98 3.95 14.52
C ARG A 112 -4.52 4.11 14.93
N ILE A 113 -3.88 5.21 14.52
CA ILE A 113 -2.55 5.63 15.02
C ILE A 113 -2.75 6.72 16.08
N THR A 114 -2.35 6.44 17.31
CA THR A 114 -2.70 7.22 18.52
C THR A 114 -1.45 7.71 19.25
N PRO A 115 -1.13 9.02 19.20
CA PRO A 115 -0.17 9.63 20.10
C PRO A 115 -0.66 9.62 21.55
N LEU A 116 0.18 9.17 22.47
CA LEU A 116 -0.11 9.07 23.90
C LEU A 116 1.01 9.70 24.74
N LYS A 117 0.63 10.67 25.57
CA LYS A 117 1.48 11.30 26.59
C LYS A 117 1.30 10.59 27.93
N ASP A 118 2.39 10.20 28.58
CA ASP A 118 2.36 9.58 29.91
C ASP A 118 2.40 10.61 31.07
N ALA A 119 2.30 10.13 32.31
CA ALA A 119 2.31 10.97 33.50
C ALA A 119 3.66 11.66 33.79
N SER A 120 4.75 11.22 33.16
CA SER A 120 6.06 11.90 33.16
C SER A 120 6.21 12.90 32.01
N GLY A 121 5.18 13.04 31.17
CA GLY A 121 5.16 13.95 30.03
C GLY A 121 5.78 13.40 28.75
N ARG A 122 6.28 12.17 28.75
CA ARG A 122 6.89 11.51 27.56
C ARG A 122 5.81 11.14 26.56
N TRP A 123 6.12 11.27 25.28
CA TRP A 123 5.22 10.88 24.20
C TRP A 123 5.57 9.51 23.62
N THR A 124 4.53 8.78 23.23
CA THR A 124 4.60 7.58 22.39
C THR A 124 3.64 7.74 21.22
N SER A 125 3.90 7.06 20.12
CA SER A 125 3.00 6.98 18.97
C SER A 125 3.28 5.68 18.20
N ALA A 126 2.82 5.57 16.96
CA ALA A 126 3.26 4.52 16.05
C ALA A 126 3.61 5.06 14.65
N ARG A 127 4.50 4.31 13.99
CA ARG A 127 4.96 4.47 12.62
C ARG A 127 4.97 3.08 12.00
N ILE A 128 4.42 2.94 10.80
CA ILE A 128 4.42 1.69 10.04
C ILE A 128 4.82 1.97 8.60
N GLU A 129 5.48 1.00 7.98
CA GLU A 129 5.88 1.05 6.57
C GLU A 129 5.51 -0.25 5.85
N THR A 130 5.15 -0.19 4.58
CA THR A 130 4.71 -1.38 3.83
C THR A 130 5.86 -2.34 3.63
N VAL A 131 5.64 -3.64 3.88
CA VAL A 131 6.62 -4.71 3.56
C VAL A 131 6.98 -4.64 2.07
N ARG A 132 5.97 -4.45 1.20
CA ARG A 132 6.15 -4.17 -0.23
C ARG A 132 6.82 -2.82 -0.46
N ALA A 133 7.84 -2.81 -1.32
CA ALA A 133 8.67 -1.63 -1.61
C ALA A 133 8.91 -1.36 -3.12
N ASN A 134 8.13 -2.01 -4.00
CA ASN A 134 8.25 -1.87 -5.45
C ASN A 134 7.07 -1.10 -6.09
N PHE A 135 6.52 -0.09 -5.39
CA PHE A 135 5.51 0.77 -5.98
C PHE A 135 6.13 1.71 -7.01
N LYS A 136 5.86 1.47 -8.30
CA LYS A 136 6.40 2.20 -9.45
C LYS A 136 5.38 2.19 -10.60
N PRO A 137 5.27 3.24 -11.43
CA PRO A 137 4.45 3.16 -12.65
C PRO A 137 5.00 2.11 -13.63
N PRO A 138 4.13 1.41 -14.39
CA PRO A 138 4.58 0.67 -15.55
C PRO A 138 5.12 1.64 -16.62
N ALA A 139 6.03 1.18 -17.48
CA ALA A 139 6.63 2.01 -18.52
C ALA A 139 5.56 2.59 -19.46
N GLY A 140 5.49 3.92 -19.57
CA GLY A 140 4.45 4.61 -20.35
C GLY A 140 3.07 4.65 -19.69
N GLY A 141 2.97 4.39 -18.39
CA GLY A 141 1.74 4.44 -17.60
C GLY A 141 1.84 5.34 -16.37
N VAL A 142 0.88 5.17 -15.46
CA VAL A 142 0.70 5.99 -14.25
C VAL A 142 0.60 5.08 -13.03
N LEU A 143 1.26 5.45 -11.94
CA LEU A 143 1.05 4.92 -10.59
C LEU A 143 0.20 5.91 -9.81
N ALA A 144 -0.71 5.42 -8.97
CA ALA A 144 -1.30 6.20 -7.91
C ALA A 144 -1.12 5.53 -6.56
N LEU A 145 -0.83 6.33 -5.54
CA LEU A 145 -0.81 5.95 -4.13
C LEU A 145 -1.90 6.76 -3.43
N GLU A 146 -2.79 6.10 -2.71
CA GLU A 146 -4.02 6.69 -2.19
C GLU A 146 -4.35 6.18 -0.80
N GLY A 147 -4.88 7.05 0.06
CA GLY A 147 -5.38 6.68 1.38
C GLY A 147 -6.58 7.53 1.78
N ARG A 148 -7.60 6.89 2.36
CA ARG A 148 -8.75 7.60 2.95
C ARG A 148 -8.52 7.76 4.45
N ILE A 149 -8.29 9.00 4.87
CA ILE A 149 -7.73 9.32 6.19
C ILE A 149 -8.52 10.45 6.84
N GLN A 150 -8.79 10.33 8.14
CA GLN A 150 -9.15 11.45 9.01
C GLN A 150 -7.94 11.81 9.87
N MET A 151 -7.49 13.06 9.80
CA MET A 151 -6.40 13.57 10.64
C MET A 151 -6.84 13.62 12.12
N PRO A 152 -5.90 13.62 13.10
CA PRO A 152 -6.18 13.80 14.51
C PRO A 152 -7.21 14.89 14.78
N ASN A 153 -8.38 14.50 15.32
CA ASN A 153 -9.49 15.42 15.54
C ASN A 153 -9.25 16.29 16.79
N VAL A 154 -8.40 17.29 16.61
CA VAL A 154 -7.91 18.25 17.60
C VAL A 154 -7.38 19.48 16.86
N THR A 155 -7.58 20.69 17.40
CA THR A 155 -7.19 21.95 16.74
C THR A 155 -6.61 22.97 17.73
N GLY A 156 -5.94 23.99 17.19
CA GLY A 156 -5.40 25.11 17.98
C GLY A 156 -4.35 24.68 19.01
N ALA A 157 -4.31 25.35 20.17
CA ALA A 157 -3.30 25.09 21.21
C ALA A 157 -3.33 23.65 21.78
N GLN A 158 -4.43 22.92 21.61
CA GLN A 158 -4.52 21.50 22.00
C GLN A 158 -3.85 20.55 20.99
N ALA A 159 -3.66 21.01 19.76
CA ALA A 159 -3.06 20.25 18.66
C ALA A 159 -1.58 20.59 18.41
N ALA A 160 -1.01 21.57 19.13
CA ALA A 160 0.37 22.01 18.91
C ALA A 160 1.35 20.82 19.00
N GLY A 161 2.12 20.58 17.94
CA GLY A 161 3.04 19.45 17.82
C GLY A 161 2.46 18.17 17.23
N TYR A 162 1.15 18.01 17.01
CA TYR A 162 0.64 16.87 16.23
C TYR A 162 1.11 16.97 14.78
N TRP A 163 1.70 15.89 14.25
CA TRP A 163 2.18 15.79 12.87
C TRP A 163 1.81 14.42 12.25
N PRO A 164 0.56 14.22 11.80
CA PRO A 164 0.17 13.08 10.98
C PRO A 164 0.82 13.13 9.58
N ALA A 165 1.20 11.97 9.06
CA ALA A 165 1.70 11.83 7.69
C ALA A 165 1.26 10.50 7.03
N PHE A 166 1.02 10.58 5.72
CA PHE A 166 0.91 9.47 4.78
C PHE A 166 1.80 9.81 3.57
N TRP A 167 2.80 8.98 3.33
CA TRP A 167 3.93 9.31 2.45
C TRP A 167 4.56 8.05 1.87
N ALA A 168 5.53 8.22 0.97
CA ALA A 168 6.27 7.13 0.36
C ALA A 168 7.75 7.48 0.19
N LEU A 169 8.63 6.50 0.42
CA LEU A 169 10.09 6.68 0.41
C LEU A 169 10.75 5.68 -0.56
N GLY A 170 11.78 6.12 -1.27
CA GLY A 170 12.48 5.32 -2.27
C GLY A 170 13.10 4.04 -1.67
N SER A 171 12.83 2.88 -2.28
CA SER A 171 13.17 1.57 -1.69
C SER A 171 14.62 1.38 -1.22
N PRO A 172 15.67 1.92 -1.89
CA PRO A 172 17.04 1.81 -1.40
C PRO A 172 17.35 2.59 -0.12
N TYR A 173 16.40 3.31 0.48
CA TYR A 173 16.54 3.83 1.84
C TYR A 173 16.50 2.72 2.90
N ARG A 174 15.67 1.68 2.71
CA ARG A 174 15.52 0.59 3.68
C ARG A 174 16.82 -0.21 3.80
N GLY A 175 17.41 -0.21 4.99
CA GLY A 175 18.72 -0.82 5.26
C GLY A 175 19.94 0.04 4.92
N ASN A 176 19.74 1.24 4.35
CA ASN A 176 20.78 2.24 4.12
C ASN A 176 20.67 3.39 5.13
N TYR A 177 19.49 4.00 5.22
CA TYR A 177 19.12 5.10 6.12
C TYR A 177 19.94 6.41 6.01
N GLN A 178 20.84 6.53 5.02
CA GLN A 178 21.82 7.62 4.90
C GLN A 178 21.83 8.26 3.48
N ASN A 179 20.88 7.90 2.61
CA ASN A 179 20.78 8.32 1.20
C ASN A 179 19.55 9.22 0.90
N TRP A 180 18.90 9.74 1.93
CA TRP A 180 17.94 10.84 1.82
C TRP A 180 18.68 12.17 1.54
N PRO A 181 18.16 13.11 0.73
CA PRO A 181 16.89 13.05 -0.01
C PRO A 181 17.06 12.49 -1.43
N GLY A 182 18.28 12.15 -1.85
CA GLY A 182 18.60 11.76 -3.23
C GLY A 182 17.82 10.56 -3.77
N ILE A 183 17.27 9.72 -2.88
CA ILE A 183 16.45 8.56 -3.24
C ILE A 183 14.95 8.86 -3.42
N GLY A 184 14.51 10.09 -3.14
CA GLY A 184 13.14 10.56 -3.32
C GLY A 184 12.20 10.25 -2.16
N GLU A 185 11.41 11.24 -1.80
CA GLU A 185 10.32 11.16 -0.82
C GLU A 185 9.07 11.84 -1.39
N PHE A 186 7.92 11.17 -1.30
CA PHE A 186 6.63 11.64 -1.81
C PHE A 186 5.65 11.77 -0.64
N ASP A 187 5.46 12.98 -0.15
CA ASP A 187 4.54 13.25 0.95
C ASP A 187 3.14 13.45 0.39
N ILE A 188 2.32 12.41 0.50
CA ILE A 188 1.00 12.32 -0.14
C ILE A 188 -0.03 13.15 0.65
N MET A 189 0.11 13.13 1.98
CA MET A 189 -0.59 13.96 2.94
C MET A 189 0.31 14.18 4.15
N GLU A 190 0.55 15.44 4.47
CA GLU A 190 0.98 15.86 5.80
C GLU A 190 0.03 16.91 6.38
N ASN A 191 0.03 17.00 7.71
CA ASN A 191 -0.51 18.14 8.43
C ASN A 191 0.30 18.38 9.70
N VAL A 192 0.30 19.63 10.18
CA VAL A 192 0.86 20.00 11.47
C VAL A 192 -0.10 20.87 12.28
N ASN A 193 0.00 20.78 13.60
CA ASN A 193 -0.70 21.64 14.56
C ASN A 193 -2.24 21.63 14.46
N GLY A 194 -2.83 20.61 13.82
CA GLY A 194 -4.28 20.46 13.68
C GLY A 194 -4.95 21.58 12.89
N ILE A 195 -4.25 22.22 11.95
CA ILE A 195 -4.85 23.26 11.09
C ILE A 195 -5.63 22.63 9.93
N ASN A 196 -6.66 23.29 9.40
CA ASN A 196 -7.34 22.80 8.20
C ASN A 196 -6.50 23.04 6.92
N SER A 197 -5.46 22.23 6.74
CA SER A 197 -4.64 22.19 5.54
C SER A 197 -4.02 20.80 5.37
N VAL A 198 -3.94 20.33 4.13
CA VAL A 198 -3.03 19.25 3.73
C VAL A 198 -1.86 19.85 2.97
N TRP A 199 -0.65 19.40 3.27
CA TRP A 199 0.52 19.59 2.44
C TRP A 199 0.76 18.35 1.58
N GLY A 200 1.27 18.58 0.37
CA GLY A 200 1.84 17.56 -0.49
C GLY A 200 3.22 18.03 -0.92
N VAL A 201 4.25 17.22 -0.70
CA VAL A 201 5.66 17.62 -0.80
C VAL A 201 6.45 16.56 -1.58
N LEU A 202 7.56 17.01 -2.16
CA LEU A 202 8.58 16.18 -2.80
C LEU A 202 9.93 16.58 -2.23
N HIS A 203 10.62 15.66 -1.55
CA HIS A 203 12.04 15.82 -1.21
C HIS A 203 12.91 15.06 -2.22
N CYS A 204 13.98 15.69 -2.69
CA CYS A 204 14.86 15.12 -3.72
C CYS A 204 16.25 15.76 -3.83
N GLY A 205 17.19 14.98 -4.37
CA GLY A 205 18.52 15.47 -4.75
C GLY A 205 19.49 15.59 -3.58
N VAL A 206 19.74 16.81 -3.08
CA VAL A 206 20.78 17.08 -2.06
C VAL A 206 20.31 18.09 -1.03
N ALA A 207 20.65 17.84 0.25
CA ALA A 207 20.35 18.71 1.37
C ALA A 207 21.62 19.31 2.01
N PRO A 208 21.61 20.57 2.47
CA PRO A 208 20.54 21.57 2.27
C PRO A 208 20.53 22.14 0.84
N GLY A 209 19.41 22.73 0.43
CA GLY A 209 19.22 23.37 -0.87
C GLY A 209 18.92 22.38 -2.00
N GLY A 210 19.86 22.22 -2.95
CA GLY A 210 19.63 21.39 -4.14
C GLY A 210 18.51 21.89 -5.05
N PRO A 211 18.06 21.07 -6.02
CA PRO A 211 16.92 21.41 -6.88
C PRO A 211 15.59 21.46 -6.13
N CYS A 212 15.50 20.80 -4.97
CA CYS A 212 14.26 20.58 -4.23
C CYS A 212 14.14 21.45 -2.96
N ASN A 213 14.99 22.48 -2.81
CA ASN A 213 14.93 23.49 -1.75
C ASN A 213 14.96 22.92 -0.31
N GLU A 214 15.81 21.93 -0.10
CA GLU A 214 15.92 21.16 1.14
C GLU A 214 16.34 22.02 2.35
N PHE A 215 15.76 21.86 3.53
CA PHE A 215 14.86 20.78 3.98
C PHE A 215 13.36 21.10 3.83
N ASN A 216 12.96 22.02 2.92
CA ASN A 216 11.55 22.41 2.75
C ASN A 216 10.81 21.58 1.69
N GLY A 217 11.55 20.86 0.83
CA GLY A 217 11.01 20.17 -0.33
C GLY A 217 10.39 21.11 -1.39
N ILE A 218 9.93 20.53 -2.49
CA ILE A 218 9.04 21.20 -3.45
C ILE A 218 7.60 20.93 -2.99
N GLY A 219 7.10 21.75 -2.07
CA GLY A 219 5.78 21.59 -1.46
C GLY A 219 4.70 22.57 -1.97
N ALA A 220 3.45 22.13 -1.90
CA ALA A 220 2.27 23.00 -1.92
C ALA A 220 1.22 22.53 -0.89
N SER A 221 0.25 23.37 -0.56
CA SER A 221 -0.78 23.04 0.45
C SER A 221 -2.13 23.69 0.18
N ARG A 222 -3.18 23.13 0.80
CA ARG A 222 -4.55 23.66 0.74
C ARG A 222 -5.45 23.13 1.85
N ALA A 223 -6.53 23.87 2.16
CA ALA A 223 -7.62 23.36 2.97
C ALA A 223 -8.36 22.18 2.32
N CYS A 224 -8.83 21.23 3.13
CA CYS A 224 -9.61 20.09 2.65
C CYS A 224 -11.00 20.53 2.10
N PRO A 225 -11.52 19.88 1.04
CA PRO A 225 -12.83 20.17 0.47
C PRO A 225 -14.01 19.87 1.40
N GLY A 226 -14.97 20.81 1.50
CA GLY A 226 -16.30 20.60 2.11
C GLY A 226 -16.35 20.45 3.64
N SER A 227 -15.32 19.88 4.25
CA SER A 227 -15.13 19.73 5.70
C SER A 227 -13.65 19.92 6.06
N THR A 228 -13.32 20.09 7.34
CA THR A 228 -11.91 20.20 7.73
C THR A 228 -11.25 18.83 7.77
N CYS A 229 -9.96 18.76 7.45
CA CYS A 229 -9.18 17.52 7.43
C CYS A 229 -9.22 16.71 8.75
N GLN A 230 -9.47 17.40 9.87
CA GLN A 230 -9.64 16.83 11.21
C GLN A 230 -11.06 16.32 11.49
N SER A 231 -12.07 16.87 10.81
CA SER A 231 -13.50 16.65 11.12
C SER A 231 -14.12 15.45 10.42
N ALA A 232 -13.56 15.01 9.30
CA ALA A 232 -14.04 13.90 8.48
C ALA A 232 -12.88 13.14 7.81
N PHE A 233 -13.20 12.02 7.17
CA PHE A 233 -12.28 11.33 6.28
C PHE A 233 -12.23 12.04 4.92
N HIS A 234 -11.02 12.26 4.42
CA HIS A 234 -10.74 12.74 3.07
C HIS A 234 -9.88 11.72 2.32
N THR A 235 -9.98 11.70 0.99
CA THR A 235 -9.15 10.83 0.15
C THR A 235 -7.95 11.60 -0.36
N TYR A 236 -6.76 11.25 0.14
CA TYR A 236 -5.48 11.84 -0.26
C TYR A 236 -4.81 10.94 -1.29
N ARG A 237 -4.35 11.51 -2.40
CA ARG A 237 -3.86 10.75 -3.56
C ARG A 237 -2.67 11.44 -4.22
N PHE A 238 -1.63 10.68 -4.49
CA PHE A 238 -0.49 11.03 -5.31
C PHE A 238 -0.54 10.25 -6.62
N GLU A 239 -0.26 10.89 -7.77
CA GLU A 239 -0.05 10.23 -9.05
C GLU A 239 1.35 10.53 -9.59
N TRP A 240 2.11 9.47 -9.93
CA TRP A 240 3.32 9.57 -10.75
C TRP A 240 2.97 9.14 -12.18
N ASP A 241 2.91 10.11 -13.06
CA ASP A 241 2.57 9.99 -14.47
C ASP A 241 3.84 9.90 -15.35
N ALA A 242 4.17 8.67 -15.71
CA ALA A 242 5.23 8.33 -16.66
C ALA A 242 4.69 8.08 -18.09
N SER A 243 3.43 8.44 -18.37
CA SER A 243 2.81 8.34 -19.71
C SER A 243 3.03 9.60 -20.56
N VAL A 244 3.51 10.68 -19.95
CA VAL A 244 3.79 11.98 -20.59
C VAL A 244 5.29 12.34 -20.51
N SER A 245 5.73 13.22 -21.40
CA SER A 245 7.09 13.78 -21.40
C SER A 245 7.01 15.32 -21.48
N PRO A 246 7.61 16.07 -20.52
CA PRO A 246 8.23 15.59 -19.28
C PRO A 246 7.23 14.85 -18.37
N GLN A 247 7.73 13.88 -17.60
CA GLN A 247 6.93 13.17 -16.59
C GLN A 247 6.42 14.14 -15.51
N GLN A 248 5.36 13.76 -14.79
CA GLN A 248 4.73 14.61 -13.77
C GLN A 248 4.38 13.83 -12.50
N LEU A 249 4.61 14.46 -11.35
CA LEU A 249 4.10 14.06 -10.05
C LEU A 249 2.95 15.01 -9.68
N ARG A 250 1.85 14.49 -9.15
CA ARG A 250 0.61 15.27 -8.90
C ARG A 250 -0.06 14.86 -7.59
N TRP A 251 -0.51 15.82 -6.79
CA TRP A 251 -1.19 15.58 -5.51
C TRP A 251 -2.62 16.09 -5.53
N TYR A 252 -3.52 15.29 -4.96
CA TYR A 252 -4.96 15.50 -4.94
C TYR A 252 -5.51 15.27 -3.52
N VAL A 253 -6.54 16.04 -3.17
CA VAL A 253 -7.42 15.73 -2.03
C VAL A 253 -8.87 15.75 -2.50
N ASP A 254 -9.61 14.68 -2.21
CA ASP A 254 -10.96 14.37 -2.74
C ASP A 254 -11.05 14.56 -4.28
N GLY A 255 -10.04 14.05 -4.99
CA GLY A 255 -9.93 14.15 -6.45
C GLY A 255 -9.58 15.54 -7.00
N GLN A 256 -9.39 16.55 -6.14
CA GLN A 256 -9.03 17.91 -6.55
C GLN A 256 -7.51 18.11 -6.52
N LEU A 257 -6.91 18.24 -7.72
CA LEU A 257 -5.50 18.55 -7.91
C LEU A 257 -5.11 19.85 -7.15
N PHE A 258 -3.98 19.83 -6.45
CA PHE A 258 -3.48 21.01 -5.73
C PHE A 258 -1.97 21.22 -5.82
N HIS A 259 -1.20 20.18 -6.15
CA HIS A 259 0.24 20.28 -6.39
C HIS A 259 0.63 19.56 -7.67
N THR A 260 1.69 20.03 -8.34
CA THR A 260 2.29 19.36 -9.49
C THR A 260 3.77 19.71 -9.58
N VAL A 261 4.61 18.70 -9.71
CA VAL A 261 6.04 18.84 -10.00
C VAL A 261 6.32 18.12 -11.32
N SER A 262 7.10 18.74 -12.20
CA SER A 262 7.49 18.13 -13.48
C SER A 262 8.94 17.65 -13.46
N GLN A 263 9.26 16.66 -14.28
CA GLN A 263 10.64 16.17 -14.47
C GLN A 263 11.63 17.30 -14.83
N ASN A 264 11.19 18.28 -15.62
CA ASN A 264 12.01 19.43 -16.01
C ASN A 264 12.26 20.44 -14.87
N GLN A 265 11.51 20.36 -13.77
CA GLN A 265 11.70 21.21 -12.59
C GLN A 265 12.78 20.66 -11.65
N VAL A 266 12.88 19.33 -11.54
CA VAL A 266 13.91 18.64 -10.73
C VAL A 266 15.21 18.50 -11.52
N GLY A 267 15.11 18.11 -12.81
CA GLY A 267 16.23 17.91 -13.70
C GLY A 267 17.07 16.66 -13.42
N GLU A 268 17.93 16.30 -14.38
CA GLU A 268 18.92 15.23 -14.20
C GLU A 268 20.20 15.77 -13.54
N PRO A 269 20.93 14.97 -12.73
CA PRO A 269 20.73 13.54 -12.47
C PRO A 269 19.69 13.22 -11.39
N TYR A 270 19.13 14.25 -10.74
CA TYR A 270 18.35 14.09 -9.51
C TYR A 270 17.00 13.39 -9.74
N TRP A 271 16.35 13.65 -10.87
CA TRP A 271 15.16 12.90 -11.28
C TRP A 271 15.48 11.41 -11.48
N GLY A 272 16.50 11.08 -12.29
CA GLY A 272 16.93 9.69 -12.47
C GLY A 272 17.32 8.98 -11.17
N GLN A 273 17.97 9.67 -10.23
CA GLN A 273 18.29 9.11 -8.90
C GLN A 273 17.05 8.62 -8.16
N MET A 274 15.97 9.42 -8.13
CA MET A 274 14.71 9.07 -7.46
C MET A 274 13.71 8.27 -8.31
N THR A 275 13.93 8.08 -9.62
CA THR A 275 13.02 7.30 -10.48
C THR A 275 13.57 5.97 -10.97
N ASN A 276 14.89 5.74 -10.93
CA ASN A 276 15.48 4.58 -11.61
C ASN A 276 15.47 3.29 -10.76
N HIS A 277 15.49 3.39 -9.43
CA HIS A 277 15.38 2.22 -8.53
C HIS A 277 13.99 1.53 -8.62
N SER A 278 13.84 0.39 -7.96
CA SER A 278 12.72 -0.56 -8.11
C SER A 278 11.33 -0.07 -7.66
N GLY A 279 11.19 1.18 -7.24
CA GLY A 279 9.96 1.75 -6.70
C GLY A 279 10.07 2.17 -5.23
N TYR A 280 8.92 2.43 -4.62
CA TYR A 280 8.77 3.03 -3.29
C TYR A 280 8.07 2.07 -2.32
N PHE A 281 8.25 2.28 -1.01
CA PHE A 281 7.36 1.78 0.04
C PHE A 281 6.52 2.93 0.62
N MET A 282 5.32 2.64 1.12
CA MET A 282 4.45 3.63 1.75
C MET A 282 4.61 3.61 3.28
N LEU A 283 4.37 4.74 3.92
CA LEU A 283 4.47 4.92 5.37
C LEU A 283 3.23 5.64 5.93
N LEU A 284 2.89 5.31 7.18
CA LEU A 284 1.88 5.98 8.00
C LEU A 284 2.42 6.22 9.41
N ASN A 285 2.35 7.45 9.89
CA ASN A 285 2.72 7.79 11.27
C ASN A 285 1.96 9.01 11.80
N VAL A 286 2.08 9.24 13.11
CA VAL A 286 1.80 10.54 13.70
C VAL A 286 2.96 10.90 14.62
N ALA A 287 3.84 11.79 14.15
CA ALA A 287 4.93 12.37 14.91
C ALA A 287 4.41 13.42 15.93
N MET A 288 5.23 13.73 16.93
CA MET A 288 4.96 14.73 17.96
C MET A 288 6.15 15.70 18.08
N GLY A 289 5.93 16.97 17.72
CA GLY A 289 6.98 18.00 17.69
C GLY A 289 7.95 17.81 16.52
N GLY A 290 9.05 18.57 16.52
CA GLY A 290 10.06 18.55 15.46
C GLY A 290 9.92 19.72 14.47
N GLY A 291 10.82 19.77 13.49
CA GLY A 291 11.07 20.97 12.68
C GLY A 291 9.85 21.55 11.95
N PHE A 292 8.97 20.70 11.42
CA PHE A 292 7.79 21.16 10.68
C PHE A 292 6.70 21.77 11.58
N PRO A 293 6.17 21.10 12.63
CA PRO A 293 5.19 21.72 13.51
C PRO A 293 5.77 22.92 14.27
N ASP A 294 7.05 22.91 14.64
CA ASP A 294 7.71 24.05 15.28
C ASP A 294 7.85 25.25 14.33
N GLY A 295 8.24 25.01 13.08
CA GLY A 295 8.36 26.04 12.04
C GLY A 295 7.02 26.71 11.72
N VAL A 296 5.93 25.94 11.64
CA VAL A 296 4.57 26.47 11.42
C VAL A 296 4.01 27.16 12.67
N ALA A 297 4.41 26.74 13.87
CA ALA A 297 4.03 27.39 15.14
C ALA A 297 4.90 28.60 15.50
N GLY A 298 6.03 28.82 14.82
CA GLY A 298 7.04 29.83 15.17
C GLY A 298 7.65 29.65 16.57
N SER A 299 7.50 28.46 17.17
CA SER A 299 7.86 28.16 18.56
C SER A 299 7.87 26.65 18.79
N ALA A 300 8.59 26.19 19.82
CA ALA A 300 8.77 24.76 20.08
C ALA A 300 7.47 24.05 20.51
N THR A 301 7.23 22.87 19.94
CA THR A 301 6.04 22.03 20.16
C THR A 301 6.45 20.56 20.46
N PRO A 302 5.58 19.74 21.08
CA PRO A 302 4.27 20.05 21.67
C PRO A 302 4.37 20.91 22.94
N THR A 303 3.30 21.63 23.25
CA THR A 303 3.22 22.53 24.41
C THR A 303 2.64 21.85 25.65
N ALA A 304 2.58 22.56 26.78
CA ALA A 304 1.84 22.13 27.97
C ALA A 304 0.33 21.95 27.71
N SER A 305 -0.23 22.68 26.73
CA SER A 305 -1.65 22.62 26.34
C SER A 305 -2.00 21.45 25.42
N THR A 306 -1.00 20.80 24.82
CA THR A 306 -1.21 19.72 23.85
C THR A 306 -1.83 18.49 24.51
N VAL A 307 -3.01 18.06 24.02
CA VAL A 307 -3.78 16.96 24.62
C VAL A 307 -3.34 15.60 24.06
N SER A 308 -3.38 14.57 24.90
CA SER A 308 -3.08 13.18 24.54
C SER A 308 -4.26 12.49 23.84
N GLY A 309 -4.01 11.40 23.11
CA GLY A 309 -5.06 10.43 22.72
C GLY A 309 -5.94 10.84 21.55
N ARG A 310 -5.45 11.66 20.62
CA ARG A 310 -6.19 12.09 19.41
C ARG A 310 -5.66 11.33 18.19
N PRO A 311 -6.37 10.32 17.67
CA PRO A 311 -5.80 9.45 16.66
C PRO A 311 -5.96 9.98 15.25
N MET A 312 -5.01 9.65 14.38
CA MET A 312 -5.27 9.54 12.95
C MET A 312 -6.05 8.25 12.70
N LEU A 313 -7.11 8.32 11.89
CA LEU A 313 -7.88 7.16 11.44
C LEU A 313 -7.63 6.94 9.95
N VAL A 314 -7.34 5.71 9.56
CA VAL A 314 -7.09 5.32 8.17
C VAL A 314 -8.06 4.20 7.81
N ASP A 315 -8.96 4.48 6.86
CA ASP A 315 -10.00 3.58 6.37
C ASP A 315 -9.42 2.59 5.35
N TYR A 316 -8.58 3.06 4.42
CA TYR A 316 -7.75 2.21 3.58
C TYR A 316 -6.48 2.92 3.13
N VAL A 317 -5.50 2.13 2.68
CA VAL A 317 -4.43 2.56 1.77
C VAL A 317 -4.40 1.64 0.56
N ALA A 318 -4.26 2.19 -0.64
CA ALA A 318 -4.26 1.47 -1.90
C ALA A 318 -3.21 2.01 -2.89
N ALA A 319 -2.67 1.11 -3.70
CA ALA A 319 -1.83 1.42 -4.85
C ALA A 319 -2.53 0.95 -6.14
N TYR A 320 -2.58 1.83 -7.15
CA TYR A 320 -3.24 1.55 -8.43
C TYR A 320 -2.31 1.88 -9.60
N THR A 321 -2.54 1.26 -10.77
CA THR A 321 -1.87 1.64 -12.03
C THR A 321 -2.84 1.81 -13.20
N ARG A 322 -2.45 2.61 -14.18
CA ARG A 322 -3.19 2.87 -15.42
C ARG A 322 -2.24 2.99 -16.61
N GLY A 323 -2.61 2.39 -17.74
CA GLY A 323 -1.80 2.46 -18.98
C GLY A 323 -0.50 1.65 -18.92
N GLY A 324 0.43 1.98 -19.82
CA GLY A 324 1.57 1.14 -20.16
C GLY A 324 1.30 0.25 -21.37
N GLY A 325 2.27 0.13 -22.28
CA GLY A 325 2.10 -0.43 -23.62
C GLY A 325 2.03 -1.96 -23.74
N GLY A 326 1.71 -2.67 -22.65
CA GLY A 326 1.50 -4.12 -22.66
C GLY A 326 0.05 -4.48 -22.97
N THR A 327 -0.18 -5.66 -23.54
CA THR A 327 -1.48 -6.34 -23.41
C THR A 327 -1.84 -6.50 -21.93
N PRO A 328 -3.14 -6.52 -21.56
CA PRO A 328 -3.54 -6.81 -20.20
C PRO A 328 -3.17 -8.27 -19.86
N SER A 329 -1.99 -8.44 -19.28
CA SER A 329 -1.60 -9.70 -18.64
C SER A 329 -2.64 -10.00 -17.54
N PRO A 330 -3.16 -11.23 -17.44
CA PRO A 330 -4.01 -11.59 -16.32
C PRO A 330 -3.26 -11.30 -15.02
N THR A 331 -3.95 -10.63 -14.08
CA THR A 331 -3.37 -9.97 -12.91
C THR A 331 -2.23 -10.76 -12.27
N PRO A 332 -1.00 -10.21 -12.21
CA PRO A 332 0.04 -10.70 -11.33
C PRO A 332 -0.40 -10.44 -9.88
N THR A 333 -1.26 -11.31 -9.36
CA THR A 333 -1.58 -11.37 -7.94
C THR A 333 -0.34 -11.89 -7.23
N THR A 334 0.60 -10.99 -6.91
CA THR A 334 1.41 -11.17 -5.71
C THR A 334 0.43 -11.38 -4.57
N PRO A 335 0.33 -12.57 -3.95
CA PRO A 335 -0.62 -12.76 -2.88
C PRO A 335 -0.29 -11.77 -1.76
N PRO A 336 -1.28 -11.29 -0.99
CA PRO A 336 -0.99 -10.60 0.26
C PRO A 336 -0.04 -11.49 1.06
N PRO A 337 1.00 -10.97 1.74
CA PRO A 337 1.80 -11.84 2.58
C PRO A 337 0.89 -12.41 3.70
N GLY A 338 1.04 -13.69 4.03
CA GLY A 338 0.05 -14.45 4.82
C GLY A 338 -1.19 -14.94 4.03
N GLY A 339 -1.40 -14.43 2.82
CA GLY A 339 -2.23 -15.03 1.79
C GLY A 339 -1.60 -16.31 1.24
N VAL A 340 -2.44 -17.16 0.66
CA VAL A 340 -2.04 -18.48 0.16
C VAL A 340 -1.57 -18.37 -1.28
N VAL A 341 -0.38 -18.89 -1.58
CA VAL A 341 0.10 -19.11 -2.95
C VAL A 341 -0.42 -20.48 -3.41
N ASP A 342 -1.28 -20.54 -4.43
CA ASP A 342 -1.69 -21.82 -5.01
C ASP A 342 -0.51 -22.43 -5.78
N ALA A 343 -0.04 -23.62 -5.37
CA ALA A 343 1.04 -24.35 -6.04
C ALA A 343 0.75 -24.60 -7.53
N TYR A 344 -0.52 -24.70 -7.91
CA TYR A 344 -0.98 -24.99 -9.27
C TYR A 344 -1.16 -23.74 -10.14
N SER A 345 -0.82 -22.56 -9.62
CA SER A 345 -0.77 -21.30 -10.35
C SER A 345 0.62 -21.02 -10.96
N THR A 346 0.76 -19.91 -11.68
CA THR A 346 2.07 -19.43 -12.16
C THR A 346 2.69 -18.50 -11.14
N ILE A 347 3.62 -19.06 -10.36
CA ILE A 347 4.41 -18.35 -9.36
C ILE A 347 5.54 -17.63 -10.08
N GLN A 348 5.46 -16.30 -10.14
CA GLN A 348 6.53 -15.46 -10.68
C GLN A 348 7.77 -15.58 -9.79
N ALA A 349 8.95 -15.75 -10.38
CA ALA A 349 10.13 -16.16 -9.63
C ALA A 349 10.78 -14.98 -8.87
N GLU A 350 10.57 -13.74 -9.31
CA GLU A 350 10.88 -12.51 -8.59
C GLU A 350 9.95 -12.23 -7.40
N ALA A 351 8.80 -12.91 -7.31
CA ALA A 351 7.85 -12.76 -6.19
C ALA A 351 8.29 -13.53 -4.93
N PHE A 352 9.60 -13.59 -4.67
CA PHE A 352 10.15 -14.31 -3.51
C PHE A 352 9.89 -13.56 -2.19
N SER A 353 9.60 -14.33 -1.14
CA SER A 353 9.51 -13.90 0.26
C SER A 353 10.90 -13.77 0.93
N GLY A 354 11.98 -14.13 0.24
CA GLY A 354 13.38 -13.94 0.66
C GLY A 354 14.35 -14.63 -0.29
N GLN A 355 15.63 -14.26 -0.27
CA GLN A 355 16.63 -14.82 -1.19
C GLN A 355 18.05 -14.82 -0.61
N ASN A 356 18.94 -15.59 -1.24
CA ASN A 356 20.39 -15.43 -1.16
C ASN A 356 21.01 -15.46 -2.57
N GLY A 357 21.84 -14.46 -2.89
CA GLY A 357 22.58 -14.33 -4.16
C GLY A 357 21.76 -13.85 -5.36
N VAL A 358 20.44 -13.80 -5.24
CA VAL A 358 19.52 -13.53 -6.35
C VAL A 358 19.50 -12.05 -6.72
N GLN A 359 19.63 -11.76 -8.02
CA GLN A 359 19.32 -10.46 -8.61
C GLN A 359 18.01 -10.52 -9.41
N VAL A 360 17.37 -9.37 -9.61
CA VAL A 360 16.13 -9.26 -10.40
C VAL A 360 16.38 -8.33 -11.59
N GLU A 361 16.11 -8.80 -12.80
CA GLU A 361 16.26 -8.03 -14.04
C GLU A 361 14.96 -7.96 -14.88
N SER A 362 15.02 -7.35 -16.06
CA SER A 362 13.86 -7.15 -16.94
C SER A 362 13.70 -8.31 -17.91
N CYS A 363 12.60 -9.06 -17.82
CA CYS A 363 12.40 -10.23 -18.66
C CYS A 363 12.01 -9.85 -20.10
N SER A 364 12.62 -10.51 -21.09
CA SER A 364 12.31 -10.34 -22.51
C SER A 364 10.91 -10.83 -22.92
N GLU A 365 10.26 -11.65 -22.08
CA GLU A 365 8.86 -12.06 -22.23
C GLU A 365 7.86 -11.08 -21.57
N GLY A 366 8.38 -9.99 -20.97
CA GLY A 366 7.63 -9.02 -20.18
C GLY A 366 7.66 -9.35 -18.68
N GLY A 367 7.51 -8.32 -17.85
CA GLY A 367 7.67 -8.45 -16.39
C GLY A 367 9.14 -8.40 -15.97
N GLN A 368 9.49 -9.16 -14.94
CA GLN A 368 10.85 -9.30 -14.42
C GLN A 368 11.23 -10.79 -14.37
N ASP A 369 12.50 -11.08 -14.15
CA ASP A 369 12.97 -12.44 -13.85
C ASP A 369 14.08 -12.41 -12.80
N ILE A 370 14.31 -13.56 -12.15
CA ILE A 370 15.48 -13.73 -11.28
C ILE A 370 16.66 -14.25 -12.09
N GLY A 371 17.77 -13.51 -12.07
CA GLY A 371 18.97 -13.79 -12.85
C GLY A 371 20.23 -13.84 -12.00
N TRP A 372 21.36 -14.05 -12.70
CA TRP A 372 22.70 -14.09 -12.10
C TRP A 372 22.85 -15.23 -11.06
N LEU A 373 22.16 -16.36 -11.29
CA LEU A 373 22.02 -17.46 -10.33
C LEU A 373 23.16 -18.47 -10.46
N ALA A 374 23.94 -18.61 -9.40
CA ALA A 374 25.13 -19.45 -9.29
C ALA A 374 24.93 -20.64 -8.32
N ASN A 375 26.00 -21.37 -8.00
CA ASN A 375 25.94 -22.48 -7.06
C ASN A 375 25.87 -22.01 -5.59
N GLY A 376 24.75 -22.28 -4.92
CA GLY A 376 24.51 -21.94 -3.52
C GLY A 376 23.35 -20.98 -3.32
N ASP A 377 22.87 -20.36 -4.40
CA ASP A 377 21.81 -19.36 -4.36
C ASP A 377 20.43 -19.99 -4.17
N TRP A 378 19.50 -19.19 -3.64
CA TRP A 378 18.13 -19.64 -3.44
C TRP A 378 17.12 -18.49 -3.40
N ALA A 379 15.88 -18.80 -3.80
CA ALA A 379 14.71 -17.96 -3.67
C ALA A 379 13.64 -18.72 -2.85
N ARG A 380 13.03 -18.04 -1.88
CA ARG A 380 12.07 -18.58 -0.91
C ARG A 380 10.68 -18.03 -1.18
N TYR A 381 9.64 -18.87 -1.09
CA TYR A 381 8.25 -18.51 -1.32
C TYR A 381 7.40 -19.08 -0.17
N ASP A 382 6.86 -18.20 0.68
CA ASP A 382 6.08 -18.61 1.85
C ASP A 382 4.62 -18.94 1.50
N ASN A 383 3.98 -19.79 2.31
CA ASN A 383 2.56 -20.13 2.23
C ASN A 383 2.10 -20.77 0.90
N VAL A 384 2.96 -21.61 0.28
CA VAL A 384 2.59 -22.37 -0.92
C VAL A 384 1.74 -23.58 -0.54
N GLU A 385 0.53 -23.65 -1.08
CA GLU A 385 -0.50 -24.64 -0.78
C GLU A 385 -0.66 -25.64 -1.93
N PHE A 386 -0.34 -26.90 -1.63
CA PHE A 386 -0.54 -28.04 -2.52
C PHE A 386 -1.89 -28.73 -2.28
N GLY A 387 -2.56 -28.45 -1.15
CA GLY A 387 -3.83 -29.08 -0.80
C GLY A 387 -3.73 -30.61 -0.66
N ALA A 388 -4.84 -31.33 -0.83
CA ALA A 388 -4.88 -32.78 -0.59
C ALA A 388 -4.41 -33.66 -1.76
N THR A 389 -4.27 -33.10 -2.97
CA THR A 389 -3.82 -33.84 -4.17
C THR A 389 -2.37 -33.46 -4.45
N PRO A 390 -1.41 -34.40 -4.46
CA PRO A 390 -0.01 -34.06 -4.74
C PRO A 390 0.20 -33.66 -6.22
N PRO A 391 1.23 -32.86 -6.53
CA PRO A 391 1.63 -32.56 -7.90
C PRO A 391 2.27 -33.77 -8.58
N ARG A 392 2.08 -33.90 -9.89
CA ARG A 392 2.71 -34.91 -10.76
C ARG A 392 4.12 -34.50 -11.17
N ASP A 393 4.30 -33.22 -11.47
CA ASP A 393 5.55 -32.61 -11.92
C ASP A 393 5.56 -31.10 -11.62
N PHE A 394 6.70 -30.45 -11.81
CA PHE A 394 6.78 -28.99 -11.87
C PHE A 394 7.41 -28.55 -13.19
N VAL A 395 7.11 -27.32 -13.62
CA VAL A 395 7.70 -26.68 -14.79
C VAL A 395 8.21 -25.31 -14.39
N ALA A 396 9.41 -24.94 -14.83
CA ALA A 396 9.90 -23.57 -14.73
C ALA A 396 10.29 -23.00 -16.10
N ARG A 397 10.10 -21.69 -16.26
CA ARG A 397 10.54 -20.92 -17.43
C ARG A 397 11.93 -20.39 -17.14
N VAL A 398 12.93 -20.93 -17.84
CA VAL A 398 14.35 -20.69 -17.58
C VAL A 398 15.10 -20.29 -18.83
N ALA A 399 16.14 -19.48 -18.64
CA ALA A 399 17.09 -19.08 -19.68
C ALA A 399 18.52 -19.27 -19.18
N SER A 400 19.49 -19.41 -20.09
CA SER A 400 20.89 -19.59 -19.76
C SER A 400 21.76 -19.18 -20.94
N GLY A 401 22.63 -18.19 -20.70
CA GLY A 401 23.73 -17.82 -21.62
C GLY A 401 25.05 -18.51 -21.29
N ALA A 402 25.05 -19.47 -20.36
CA ALA A 402 26.26 -20.06 -19.80
C ALA A 402 27.16 -20.73 -20.89
N PRO A 403 28.49 -20.64 -20.79
CA PRO A 403 29.39 -21.18 -21.81
C PRO A 403 29.39 -22.71 -21.84
N GLY A 404 29.86 -23.29 -22.95
CA GLY A 404 29.93 -24.75 -23.12
C GLY A 404 30.71 -25.43 -21.99
N GLY A 405 30.09 -26.43 -21.36
CA GLY A 405 30.61 -27.12 -20.17
C GLY A 405 30.00 -26.62 -18.84
N VAL A 406 29.40 -25.42 -18.80
CA VAL A 406 28.67 -24.93 -17.63
C VAL A 406 27.21 -25.43 -17.68
N SER A 407 26.77 -26.00 -16.56
CA SER A 407 25.41 -26.48 -16.34
C SER A 407 25.13 -26.60 -14.84
N GLY A 408 23.87 -26.76 -14.45
CA GLY A 408 23.49 -26.97 -13.06
C GLY A 408 22.07 -27.51 -12.90
N LEU A 409 21.63 -27.63 -11.66
CA LEU A 409 20.31 -28.08 -11.27
C LEU A 409 19.50 -26.90 -10.74
N VAL A 410 18.28 -26.76 -11.25
CA VAL A 410 17.21 -26.03 -10.57
C VAL A 410 16.46 -27.04 -9.72
N GLN A 411 16.42 -26.81 -8.40
CA GLN A 411 15.88 -27.76 -7.43
C GLN A 411 14.75 -27.13 -6.62
N VAL A 412 13.69 -27.89 -6.37
CA VAL A 412 12.60 -27.54 -5.46
C VAL A 412 12.83 -28.23 -4.12
N ARG A 413 12.81 -27.46 -3.03
CA ARG A 413 12.81 -27.94 -1.64
C ARG A 413 11.63 -27.35 -0.88
N VAL A 414 11.27 -27.97 0.24
CA VAL A 414 10.21 -27.49 1.14
C VAL A 414 10.73 -27.31 2.56
N ASP A 415 10.22 -26.28 3.23
CA ASP A 415 10.42 -25.84 4.62
C ASP A 415 11.85 -25.49 5.05
N SER A 416 12.87 -25.84 4.26
CA SER A 416 14.25 -25.38 4.41
C SER A 416 15.02 -25.49 3.09
N PRO A 417 15.96 -24.57 2.78
CA PRO A 417 16.84 -24.70 1.62
C PRO A 417 17.88 -25.83 1.79
N THR A 418 18.02 -26.39 3.01
CA THR A 418 18.93 -27.53 3.27
C THR A 418 18.23 -28.88 3.24
N ASN A 419 16.89 -28.94 3.28
CA ASN A 419 16.13 -30.19 3.16
C ASN A 419 16.39 -30.86 1.79
N PRO A 420 16.32 -32.20 1.67
CA PRO A 420 16.49 -32.88 0.39
C PRO A 420 15.54 -32.32 -0.70
N PRO A 421 15.98 -32.15 -1.96
CA PRO A 421 15.11 -31.75 -3.04
C PRO A 421 13.92 -32.70 -3.21
N ILE A 422 12.70 -32.16 -3.20
CA ILE A 422 11.51 -32.91 -3.60
C ILE A 422 11.44 -33.07 -5.12
N GLY A 423 12.05 -32.15 -5.87
CA GLY A 423 12.12 -32.22 -7.33
C GLY A 423 13.32 -31.45 -7.90
N SER A 424 13.71 -31.76 -9.14
CA SER A 424 14.74 -31.01 -9.87
C SER A 424 14.69 -31.25 -11.38
N PHE A 425 15.32 -30.35 -12.14
CA PHE A 425 15.77 -30.61 -13.52
C PHE A 425 17.18 -30.04 -13.73
N ALA A 426 17.88 -30.54 -14.74
CA ALA A 426 19.16 -30.00 -15.19
C ALA A 426 18.97 -28.94 -16.28
N VAL A 427 19.78 -27.88 -16.23
CA VAL A 427 19.79 -26.79 -17.21
C VAL A 427 21.23 -26.47 -17.63
N ALA A 428 21.37 -26.15 -18.92
CA ALA A 428 22.58 -25.66 -19.57
C ALA A 428 22.13 -24.59 -20.59
N ASN A 429 23.07 -24.06 -21.38
CA ASN A 429 22.83 -22.99 -22.36
C ASN A 429 21.52 -23.20 -23.17
N THR A 430 20.61 -22.23 -23.10
CA THR A 430 19.31 -22.25 -23.79
C THR A 430 19.31 -21.47 -25.11
N GLY A 431 20.39 -20.73 -25.39
CA GLY A 431 20.54 -19.75 -26.48
C GLY A 431 21.01 -18.37 -26.02
N GLY A 432 20.95 -18.08 -24.71
CA GLY A 432 21.25 -16.77 -24.14
C GLY A 432 20.51 -16.52 -22.82
N TRP A 433 20.95 -15.52 -22.05
CA TRP A 433 20.39 -15.17 -20.73
C TRP A 433 18.91 -14.78 -20.74
N GLN A 434 18.41 -14.32 -21.88
CA GLN A 434 17.01 -13.95 -22.11
C GLN A 434 16.36 -14.80 -23.23
N SER A 435 16.86 -16.03 -23.43
CA SER A 435 16.35 -17.03 -24.41
C SER A 435 15.59 -18.15 -23.69
N TRP A 436 14.30 -17.93 -23.46
CA TRP A 436 13.50 -18.69 -22.51
C TRP A 436 13.00 -20.06 -23.02
N ARG A 437 13.12 -21.08 -22.17
CA ARG A 437 12.59 -22.44 -22.37
C ARG A 437 11.81 -22.88 -21.14
N SER A 438 10.72 -23.62 -21.34
CA SER A 438 9.94 -24.21 -20.24
C SER A 438 10.43 -25.63 -20.01
N VAL A 439 11.06 -25.89 -18.88
CA VAL A 439 11.68 -27.19 -18.56
C VAL A 439 10.86 -27.89 -17.47
N PRO A 440 10.36 -29.12 -17.71
CA PRO A 440 9.72 -29.93 -16.68
C PRO A 440 10.77 -30.63 -15.80
N GLY A 441 10.50 -30.70 -14.50
CA GLY A 441 11.21 -31.55 -13.55
C GLY A 441 10.24 -32.48 -12.81
N ASN A 442 10.71 -33.68 -12.49
CA ASN A 442 9.96 -34.60 -11.64
C ASN A 442 9.85 -34.01 -10.22
N VAL A 443 8.74 -34.28 -9.53
CA VAL A 443 8.52 -33.88 -8.13
C VAL A 443 7.98 -35.05 -7.32
N SER A 444 8.40 -35.12 -6.06
CA SER A 444 7.90 -36.07 -5.08
C SER A 444 6.54 -35.61 -4.53
N ALA A 445 5.74 -36.55 -4.01
CA ALA A 445 4.45 -36.22 -3.45
C ALA A 445 4.58 -35.25 -2.25
N VAL A 446 3.87 -34.13 -2.33
CA VAL A 446 3.79 -33.07 -1.31
C VAL A 446 2.34 -32.58 -1.25
N THR A 447 1.83 -32.30 -0.06
CA THR A 447 0.41 -31.98 0.21
C THR A 447 0.29 -31.06 1.41
N GLY A 448 -0.70 -30.17 1.42
CA GLY A 448 -0.85 -29.12 2.43
C GLY A 448 0.04 -27.91 2.13
N ARG A 449 0.37 -27.13 3.16
CA ARG A 449 1.06 -25.85 3.04
C ARG A 449 2.51 -25.91 3.51
N HIS A 450 3.40 -25.37 2.69
CA HIS A 450 4.84 -25.33 2.92
C HIS A 450 5.43 -23.96 2.59
N THR A 451 6.64 -23.68 3.07
CA THR A 451 7.51 -22.69 2.42
C THR A 451 8.31 -23.41 1.34
N VAL A 452 8.18 -22.99 0.08
CA VAL A 452 8.94 -23.56 -1.04
C VAL A 452 10.24 -22.80 -1.22
N TYR A 453 11.31 -23.51 -1.58
CA TYR A 453 12.56 -22.94 -2.03
C TYR A 453 12.90 -23.42 -3.44
N LEU A 454 13.23 -22.49 -4.34
CA LEU A 454 14.09 -22.80 -5.47
C LEU A 454 15.54 -22.67 -5.00
N THR A 455 16.36 -23.70 -5.20
CA THR A 455 17.79 -23.67 -4.87
C THR A 455 18.63 -24.08 -6.08
N PHE A 456 19.74 -23.39 -6.29
CA PHE A 456 20.58 -23.50 -7.48
C PHE A 456 21.91 -24.18 -7.14
N SER A 457 22.26 -25.23 -7.88
CA SER A 457 23.50 -25.99 -7.65
C SER A 457 24.22 -26.33 -8.94
N SER A 458 25.52 -26.14 -8.97
CA SER A 458 26.40 -26.38 -10.12
C SER A 458 27.78 -26.85 -9.63
N GLY A 459 28.49 -27.62 -10.45
CA GLY A 459 29.86 -28.07 -10.13
C GLY A 459 30.93 -26.97 -10.19
N GLN A 460 30.53 -25.72 -10.35
CA GLN A 460 31.38 -24.55 -10.55
C GLN A 460 30.68 -23.27 -10.02
N PRO A 461 31.41 -22.17 -9.74
CA PRO A 461 30.88 -21.04 -8.97
C PRO A 461 30.26 -19.90 -9.78
N ALA A 462 30.30 -19.92 -11.11
CA ALA A 462 29.71 -18.87 -11.94
C ALA A 462 28.23 -19.12 -12.24
N ASP A 463 27.55 -18.05 -12.60
CA ASP A 463 26.12 -18.01 -12.93
C ASP A 463 25.80 -18.99 -14.08
N PHE A 464 24.66 -19.68 -13.98
CA PHE A 464 24.28 -20.70 -14.98
C PHE A 464 22.83 -20.65 -15.44
N VAL A 465 21.94 -19.89 -14.78
CA VAL A 465 20.51 -19.83 -15.09
C VAL A 465 19.86 -18.48 -14.70
N ASN A 466 18.83 -18.08 -15.43
CA ASN A 466 17.78 -17.16 -14.99
C ASN A 466 16.44 -17.93 -14.93
N VAL A 467 15.52 -17.53 -14.04
CA VAL A 467 14.16 -18.08 -13.90
C VAL A 467 13.12 -16.95 -13.95
N ASN A 468 12.16 -17.06 -14.86
CA ASN A 468 11.02 -16.13 -15.00
C ASN A 468 9.87 -16.56 -14.07
N TRP A 469 9.37 -17.79 -14.23
CA TRP A 469 8.28 -18.33 -13.38
C TRP A 469 8.37 -19.84 -13.18
N PHE A 470 7.61 -20.37 -12.22
CA PHE A 470 7.39 -21.80 -12.03
C PHE A 470 5.95 -22.16 -11.65
N THR A 471 5.55 -23.40 -11.94
CA THR A 471 4.20 -23.94 -11.70
C THR A 471 4.30 -25.43 -11.37
N PHE A 472 3.59 -25.90 -10.34
CA PHE A 472 3.34 -27.32 -10.13
C PHE A 472 2.10 -27.77 -10.92
N ARG A 473 2.10 -29.00 -11.44
CA ARG A 473 0.97 -29.50 -12.26
C ARG A 473 0.36 -30.76 -11.67
N ARG A 474 -0.94 -30.94 -11.91
CA ARG A 474 -1.68 -32.20 -11.71
C ARG A 474 -1.66 -32.99 -13.01
#